data_AF-A0A7Y3D9P6-F1
#
_entry.id   AF-A0A7Y3D9P6-F1
#
_cell.length_a   1.000
_cell.length_b   1.000
_cell.length_c   1.000
_cell.angle_alpha   90.00
_cell.angle_beta   90.00
_cell.angle_gamma   90.00
#
_symmetry.space_group_name_H-M   'P 1'
#
loop_
_entity.id
_entity.type
_entity.pdbx_description
1 polymer ?
#
loop_
_entity_poly.entity_id
_entity_poly.type
_entity_poly.pdbx_seq_one_letter_code
_entity_poly.pdbx_strand_id
1 'polypeptide(L)' 'MAYEEPAYTVVEEFEDFEIREYAPQLVAETTVEGDFDDAGSQAFRILFDYISGENRSSSEIAMT' A
#
# COMPACT_ATOMS: atom_id res chain seq x y z
N MET A 1 -16.66 7.01 0.69
CA MET A 1 -16.11 6.25 1.83
C MET A 1 -14.64 6.61 1.90
N ALA A 2 -14.09 6.80 3.10
CA ALA A 2 -12.65 6.97 3.29
C ALA A 2 -12.07 5.59 3.62
N TYR A 3 -10.94 5.24 3.01
CA TYR A 3 -10.18 4.04 3.36
C TYR A 3 -9.28 4.34 4.57
N GLU A 4 -8.79 3.29 5.23
CA GLU A 4 -7.77 3.45 6.28
C GLU A 4 -6.46 3.90 5.63
N GLU A 5 -5.81 4.91 6.17
CA GLU A 5 -4.54 5.42 5.64
C GLU A 5 -3.43 5.25 6.68
N PRO A 6 -2.16 5.08 6.25
CA PRO A 6 -1.05 4.97 7.18
C PRO A 6 -0.93 6.23 8.05
N ALA A 7 -0.85 6.05 9.36
CA ALA A 7 -0.65 7.16 10.29
C ALA A 7 0.72 7.81 10.08
N TYR A 8 0.74 9.13 9.95
CA TYR A 8 1.95 9.93 9.85
C TYR A 8 1.86 11.22 10.67
N THR A 9 3.02 11.79 10.97
CA THR A 9 3.15 13.15 11.49
C THR A 9 3.92 14.00 10.49
N VAL A 10 3.43 15.20 10.18
CA VAL A 10 4.20 16.18 9.39
C VAL A 10 5.27 16.77 10.29
N VAL A 11 6.53 16.52 9.95
CA VAL A 11 7.69 17.01 10.70
C VAL A 11 8.01 18.45 10.28
N GLU A 12 7.88 18.75 8.98
CA GLU A 12 8.12 20.06 8.41
C GLU A 12 7.29 20.24 7.14
N GLU A 13 6.81 21.46 6.90
CA GLU A 13 5.99 21.82 5.75
C GLU A 13 6.68 22.97 4.99
N PHE A 14 6.77 22.82 3.68
CA PHE A 14 7.29 23.80 2.74
C PHE A 14 6.18 24.17 1.74
N GLU A 15 6.39 25.23 0.96
CA GLU A 15 5.39 25.69 -0.02
C GLU A 15 5.04 24.60 -1.06
N ASP A 16 6.00 23.78 -1.47
CA ASP A 16 5.84 22.80 -2.54
C ASP A 16 5.76 21.33 -2.05
N PHE A 17 6.10 21.05 -0.79
CA PHE A 17 6.17 19.68 -0.28
C PHE A 17 6.15 19.60 1.25
N GLU A 18 5.92 18.38 1.76
CA GLU A 18 5.95 18.06 3.20
C GLU A 18 6.99 16.98 3.48
N ILE A 19 7.57 17.04 4.69
CA ILE A 19 8.35 15.95 5.26
C ILE A 19 7.45 15.20 6.25
N ARG A 20 7.19 13.92 5.97
CA ARG A 20 6.32 13.06 6.78
C ARG A 20 7.11 11.95 7.46
N GLU A 21 6.90 11.78 8.76
CA GLU A 21 7.36 10.62 9.51
C GLU A 21 6.20 9.63 9.67
N TYR A 22 6.34 8.45 9.09
CA TYR A 22 5.36 7.38 9.17
C TYR A 22 5.64 6.48 10.38
N ALA A 23 4.58 6.10 11.09
CA ALA A 23 4.70 5.13 12.17
C ALA A 23 5.11 3.73 11.63
N PRO A 24 5.78 2.90 12.45
CA PRO A 24 6.01 1.50 12.10
C PRO A 24 4.71 0.79 11.78
N GLN A 25 4.68 0.06 10.68
CA GLN A 25 3.48 -0.63 10.20
C GLN A 25 3.87 -1.95 9.52
N LEU A 26 2.91 -2.87 9.45
CA LEU A 26 3.06 -4.09 8.69
C LEU A 26 2.47 -3.88 7.29
N VAL A 27 3.22 -4.24 6.26
CA VAL A 27 2.79 -4.16 4.86
C VAL A 27 2.91 -5.52 4.19
N ALA A 28 2.00 -5.79 3.25
CA ALA A 28 2.17 -6.87 2.29
C ALA A 28 2.87 -6.32 1.05
N GLU A 29 4.01 -6.90 0.69
CA GLU A 29 4.84 -6.46 -0.43
C GLU A 29 5.00 -7.60 -1.45
N THR A 30 5.12 -7.21 -2.72
CA THR A 30 5.45 -8.13 -3.80
C THR A 30 6.46 -7.47 -4.74
N THR A 31 7.18 -8.30 -5.48
CA THR A 31 8.16 -7.84 -6.48
C THR A 31 7.82 -8.50 -7.81
N VAL A 32 7.77 -7.69 -8.86
CA VAL A 32 7.54 -8.12 -10.24
C VAL A 32 8.61 -7.52 -11.14
N GLU A 33 8.92 -8.20 -12.23
CA GLU A 33 9.79 -7.67 -13.29
C GLU A 33 8.91 -7.14 -14.43
N GLY A 34 9.25 -5.96 -14.97
CA GLY A 34 8.51 -5.36 -16.08
C GLY A 34 8.79 -3.87 -16.26
N ASP A 35 8.23 -3.29 -17.31
CA ASP A 35 8.27 -1.84 -17.54
C ASP A 35 7.43 -1.11 -16.49
N PHE A 36 7.84 0.12 -16.14
CA PHE A 36 7.21 0.90 -15.06
C PHE A 36 5.70 1.10 -15.29
N ASP A 37 5.28 1.29 -16.53
CA ASP A 37 3.88 1.51 -16.90
C ASP A 37 2.98 0.30 -16.59
N ASP A 38 3.50 -0.93 -16.73
CA ASP A 38 2.72 -2.16 -16.56
C ASP A 38 2.95 -2.85 -15.20
N ALA A 39 4.13 -2.65 -14.60
CA ALA A 39 4.52 -3.30 -13.36
C ALA A 39 3.56 -2.99 -12.21
N GLY A 40 3.06 -1.75 -12.12
CA GLY A 40 2.11 -1.34 -11.08
C GLY A 40 0.81 -2.14 -11.11
N SER A 41 0.20 -2.28 -12.28
CA SER A 41 -1.05 -3.05 -12.43
C SER A 41 -0.87 -4.53 -12.15
N GLN A 42 0.27 -5.10 -12.54
CA GLN A 42 0.61 -6.51 -12.29
C GLN A 42 0.81 -6.77 -10.79
N ALA A 43 1.62 -5.94 -10.11
CA ALA A 43 1.86 -6.06 -8.68
C ALA A 43 0.58 -5.83 -7.86
N PHE A 44 -0.22 -4.83 -8.24
CA PHE A 44 -1.49 -4.55 -7.57
C PHE A 44 -2.44 -5.74 -7.62
N ARG A 45 -2.53 -6.45 -8.76
CA ARG A 45 -3.40 -7.63 -8.86
C ARG A 45 -3.02 -8.72 -7.85
N ILE A 46 -1.72 -8.98 -7.67
CA ILE A 46 -1.23 -9.96 -6.68
C ILE A 46 -1.65 -9.55 -5.26
N LEU A 47 -1.48 -8.28 -4.90
CA LEU A 47 -1.87 -7.76 -3.59
C LEU A 47 -3.40 -7.75 -3.41
N PHE A 48 -4.14 -7.45 -4.48
CA PHE A 48 -5.60 -7.46 -4.47
C PHE A 48 -6.15 -8.87 -4.25
N ASP A 49 -5.60 -9.87 -4.94
CA ASP A 49 -5.98 -11.27 -4.76
C ASP A 49 -5.69 -11.72 -3.31
N TYR A 50 -4.52 -11.33 -2.76
CA TYR A 50 -4.17 -11.60 -1.37
C TYR A 50 -5.17 -11.02 -0.37
N ILE A 51 -5.54 -9.74 -0.48
CA ILE A 51 -6.54 -9.13 0.42
C ILE A 51 -7.96 -9.64 0.17
N SER A 52 -8.25 -10.16 -1.04
CA SER A 52 -9.54 -10.74 -1.39
C SER A 52 -9.70 -12.21 -0.95
N GLY A 53 -8.73 -12.76 -0.22
CA GLY A 53 -8.82 -14.10 0.35
C GLY A 53 -7.86 -15.13 -0.22
N GLU A 54 -6.99 -14.78 -1.18
CA GLU A 54 -5.86 -15.63 -1.58
C GLU A 54 -4.70 -15.56 -0.57
N ASN A 55 -5.04 -15.73 0.70
CA ASN A 55 -4.12 -15.80 1.81
C ASN A 55 -4.36 -17.08 2.62
N ARG A 56 -3.45 -17.41 3.53
CA ARG A 56 -3.46 -18.68 4.26
C ARG A 56 -4.73 -18.89 5.12
N SER A 57 -5.37 -17.81 5.57
CA SER A 57 -6.60 -17.88 6.36
C SER A 57 -7.87 -17.89 5.52
N SER A 58 -7.77 -17.73 4.19
CA SER A 58 -8.91 -17.62 3.27
C SER A 58 -9.92 -16.57 3.69
N SER A 59 -9.43 -15.43 4.21
CA SER A 59 -10.22 -14.36 4.78
C SER A 59 -9.99 -13.05 4.04
N GLU A 60 -11.02 -12.24 3.86
CA GLU A 60 -10.89 -10.90 3.29
C GLU A 60 -10.19 -9.94 4.27
N ILE A 61 -9.34 -9.08 3.73
CA ILE A 61 -8.71 -7.95 4.42
C ILE A 61 -9.23 -6.68 3.73
N ALA A 62 -9.65 -5.69 4.53
CA ALA A 62 -10.16 -4.44 3.98
C ALA A 62 -9.08 -3.72 3.15
N MET A 63 -9.50 -3.10 2.05
CA MET A 63 -8.64 -2.19 1.29
C MET A 63 -8.37 -0.92 2.11
N THR A 64 -7.14 -0.43 2.00
CA THR A 64 -6.58 0.74 2.69
C THR A 64 -6.09 1.74 1.64
#